data_AF-A0A1B1U9H6-F1
#
_entry.id   AF-A0A1B1U9H6-F1
#
_cell.length_a   1.000
_cell.length_b   1.000
_cell.length_c   1.000
_cell.angle_alpha   90.00
_cell.angle_beta   90.00
_cell.angle_gamma   90.00
#
_symmetry.space_group_name_H-M   'P 1'
#
loop_
_entity.id
_entity.type
_entity.pdbx_description
1 polymer ?
#
loop_
_entity_poly.entity_id
_entity_poly.type
_entity_poly.pdbx_seq_one_letter_code
_entity_poly.pdbx_strand_id
1 'polypeptide(L)'
;MRKPLLLSIAAFAWASHSIAQENCVELAKTIGINYSKSLDVDQQRTVAKADLCSESYSKASSSKQAQLQASYKLFSGSGSAAAAEVQEAQSRHCENRYGEYWRNQISSGEARTVSNEGAAVISTCLSMAADSLHPTLDIANEGREVTMAIQYKPTIQSEIQITLFGPMDLEENKCSVTKQKGVIKLSQPADVSQVLKPTESITISCTRPSHPSQQNGVSYNCTKETIFNIATSGPVKAIKVPRVCSETIQESRADKIENRVQVLGAQMATLQASLKALAGVTAIQNECGRNADNQINCNAKCSDNERVVSGMCTVLQGGGNIQNFGLSPSTNEWHCLWSGNTTRGRTVAFCAPR
;
A
#
# COMPACT_ATOMS: atom_id res chain seq x y z
N MET A 1 -69.22 12.92 -2.53
CA MET A 1 -68.04 13.67 -2.05
C MET A 1 -67.29 12.84 -1.03
N ARG A 2 -66.08 12.37 -1.38
CA ARG A 2 -64.83 12.26 -0.59
C ARG A 2 -63.97 11.11 -1.16
N LYS A 3 -62.71 11.49 -1.40
CA LYS A 3 -61.65 10.84 -2.17
C LYS A 3 -61.04 9.63 -1.45
N PRO A 4 -60.31 8.76 -2.19
CA PRO A 4 -59.62 7.59 -1.66
C PRO A 4 -58.35 7.98 -0.87
N LEU A 5 -58.05 7.20 0.17
CA LEU A 5 -56.82 7.28 0.93
C LEU A 5 -55.74 6.48 0.17
N LEU A 6 -54.85 7.18 -0.52
CA LEU A 6 -53.59 6.63 -1.04
C LEU A 6 -52.66 6.39 0.15
N LEU A 7 -52.39 5.11 0.45
CA LEU A 7 -51.28 4.71 1.31
C LEU A 7 -50.21 4.03 0.44
N SER A 8 -48.96 4.27 0.82
CA SER A 8 -47.75 3.52 0.43
C SER A 8 -46.96 4.03 -0.78
N ILE A 9 -46.25 5.15 -0.58
CA ILE A 9 -44.88 5.31 -1.11
C ILE A 9 -44.01 5.84 0.04
N ALA A 10 -43.44 4.94 0.83
CA ALA A 10 -42.38 5.27 1.79
C ALA A 10 -41.38 4.11 1.82
N ALA A 11 -40.75 3.84 0.69
CA ALA A 11 -39.71 2.82 0.58
C ALA A 11 -38.71 3.12 -0.55
N PHE A 12 -38.27 4.37 -0.74
CA PHE A 12 -37.26 4.69 -1.77
C PHE A 12 -36.24 5.79 -1.42
N ALA A 13 -36.11 6.20 -0.15
CA ALA A 13 -35.07 7.17 0.27
C ALA A 13 -33.78 6.51 0.82
N TRP A 14 -33.75 5.20 1.00
CA TRP A 14 -32.64 4.48 1.65
C TRP A 14 -31.61 3.92 0.65
N ALA A 15 -32.01 3.67 -0.60
CA ALA A 15 -31.09 3.15 -1.62
C ALA A 15 -30.06 4.20 -2.07
N SER A 16 -30.46 5.48 -2.20
CA SER A 16 -29.58 6.57 -2.63
C SER A 16 -28.50 6.93 -1.60
N HIS A 17 -28.77 6.74 -0.30
CA HIS A 17 -27.77 6.94 0.75
C HIS A 17 -26.67 5.87 0.72
N SER A 18 -27.01 4.61 0.45
CA SER A 18 -26.03 3.51 0.41
C SER A 18 -25.01 3.67 -0.72
N ILE A 19 -25.46 4.04 -1.92
CA ILE A 19 -24.60 4.18 -3.11
C ILE A 19 -23.72 5.44 -3.01
N ALA A 20 -24.26 6.55 -2.47
CA ALA A 20 -23.49 7.75 -2.20
C ALA A 20 -22.36 7.48 -1.20
N GLN A 21 -22.65 6.71 -0.15
CA GLN A 21 -21.70 6.35 0.87
C GLN A 21 -20.59 5.43 0.34
N GLU A 22 -20.90 4.48 -0.52
CA GLU A 22 -19.90 3.62 -1.16
C GLU A 22 -18.94 4.40 -2.07
N ASN A 23 -19.44 5.30 -2.92
CA ASN A 23 -18.59 6.13 -3.78
C ASN A 23 -17.66 7.05 -2.96
N CYS A 24 -18.17 7.63 -1.87
CA CYS A 24 -17.34 8.47 -0.99
C CYS A 24 -16.30 7.67 -0.20
N VAL A 25 -16.63 6.43 0.17
CA VAL A 25 -15.67 5.50 0.77
C VAL A 25 -14.58 5.15 -0.24
N GLU A 26 -14.92 4.81 -1.47
CA GLU A 26 -13.92 4.47 -2.50
C GLU A 26 -13.04 5.66 -2.84
N LEU A 27 -13.60 6.87 -2.96
CA LEU A 27 -12.83 8.10 -3.10
C LEU A 27 -11.84 8.29 -1.93
N ALA A 28 -12.32 8.09 -0.70
CA ALA A 28 -11.49 8.20 0.50
C ALA A 28 -10.42 7.11 0.56
N LYS A 29 -10.70 5.89 0.08
CA LYS A 29 -9.71 4.81 -0.05
C LYS A 29 -8.66 5.16 -1.07
N THR A 30 -9.03 5.59 -2.28
CA THR A 30 -8.06 6.00 -3.32
C THR A 30 -7.13 7.07 -2.79
N ILE A 31 -7.65 8.04 -2.04
CA ILE A 31 -6.86 9.11 -1.44
C ILE A 31 -6.03 8.59 -0.27
N GLY A 32 -6.64 7.84 0.66
CA GLY A 32 -5.98 7.27 1.84
C GLY A 32 -4.86 6.29 1.49
N ILE A 33 -5.05 5.41 0.51
CA ILE A 33 -4.02 4.50 0.00
C ILE A 33 -2.85 5.30 -0.57
N ASN A 34 -3.10 6.34 -1.37
CA ASN A 34 -2.02 7.14 -1.93
C ASN A 34 -1.29 7.99 -0.88
N TYR A 35 -2.02 8.49 0.13
CA TYR A 35 -1.42 9.13 1.30
C TYR A 35 -0.60 8.16 2.17
N SER A 36 -1.02 6.89 2.26
CA SER A 36 -0.33 5.89 3.09
C SER A 36 1.04 5.50 2.52
N LYS A 37 1.24 5.56 1.20
CA LYS A 37 2.50 5.18 0.53
C LYS A 37 3.71 6.04 0.93
N SER A 38 3.49 7.25 1.45
CA SER A 38 4.55 8.12 1.97
C SER A 38 4.79 7.98 3.48
N LEU A 39 4.02 7.14 4.17
CA LEU A 39 4.13 6.90 5.61
C LEU A 39 4.67 5.49 5.88
N ASP A 40 5.45 5.32 6.95
CA ASP A 40 5.82 3.98 7.41
C ASP A 40 4.61 3.23 8.02
N VAL A 41 4.74 1.91 8.19
CA VAL A 41 3.62 1.05 8.62
C VAL A 41 3.07 1.44 10.00
N ASP A 42 3.92 1.92 10.92
CA ASP A 42 3.51 2.30 12.27
C ASP A 42 2.79 3.67 12.26
N GLN A 43 3.25 4.60 11.42
CA GLN A 43 2.56 5.85 11.16
C GLN A 43 1.19 5.64 10.53
N GLN A 44 1.09 4.75 9.52
CA GLN A 44 -0.19 4.40 8.90
C GLN A 44 -1.19 3.86 9.94
N ARG A 45 -0.75 2.94 10.81
CA ARG A 45 -1.59 2.40 11.90
C ARG A 45 -1.98 3.47 12.93
N THR A 46 -1.12 4.44 13.18
CA THR A 46 -1.41 5.52 14.13
C THR A 46 -2.42 6.50 13.57
N VAL A 47 -2.27 6.91 12.30
CA VAL A 47 -3.28 7.70 11.58
C VAL A 47 -4.61 6.98 11.57
N ALA A 48 -4.58 5.68 11.29
CA ALA A 48 -5.75 4.84 11.26
C ALA A 48 -6.57 4.85 12.54
N LYS A 49 -5.87 4.61 13.63
CA LYS A 49 -6.43 4.57 14.96
C LYS A 49 -6.94 5.95 15.35
N ALA A 50 -6.21 7.01 15.02
CA ALA A 50 -6.64 8.38 15.27
C ALA A 50 -7.90 8.76 14.51
N ASP A 51 -8.06 8.34 13.26
CA ASP A 51 -9.26 8.60 12.46
C ASP A 51 -10.46 7.82 13.01
N LEU A 52 -10.30 6.51 13.25
CA LEU A 52 -11.34 5.66 13.84
C LEU A 52 -11.76 6.13 15.23
N CYS A 53 -10.84 6.69 16.00
CA CYS A 53 -11.09 7.17 17.36
C CYS A 53 -11.24 8.69 17.44
N SER A 54 -11.47 9.36 16.31
CA SER A 54 -11.61 10.82 16.29
C SER A 54 -12.83 11.31 17.06
N GLU A 55 -13.91 10.51 17.11
CA GLU A 55 -15.11 10.79 17.89
C GLU A 55 -15.89 9.48 18.17
N SER A 56 -16.66 9.43 19.26
CA SER A 56 -17.56 8.31 19.54
C SER A 56 -18.66 8.23 18.49
N TYR A 57 -18.81 7.08 17.80
CA TYR A 57 -19.78 6.91 16.71
C TYR A 57 -21.21 7.25 17.13
N SER A 58 -21.60 6.88 18.36
CA SER A 58 -22.93 7.16 18.92
C SER A 58 -23.22 8.64 19.18
N LYS A 59 -22.18 9.49 19.26
CA LYS A 59 -22.29 10.93 19.51
C LYS A 59 -21.93 11.78 18.28
N ALA A 60 -21.32 11.15 17.28
CA ALA A 60 -20.90 11.76 16.03
C ALA A 60 -22.09 12.20 15.17
N SER A 61 -21.94 13.31 14.45
CA SER A 61 -22.88 13.72 13.39
C SER A 61 -22.93 12.67 12.27
N SER A 62 -23.95 12.71 11.41
CA SER A 62 -24.06 11.78 10.27
C SER A 62 -22.83 11.82 9.34
N SER A 63 -22.29 13.02 9.06
CA SER A 63 -21.06 13.17 8.28
C SER A 63 -19.85 12.55 8.98
N LYS A 64 -19.76 12.72 10.31
CA LYS A 64 -18.70 12.14 11.11
C LYS A 64 -18.83 10.61 11.22
N GLN A 65 -20.04 10.08 11.33
CA GLN A 65 -20.29 8.63 11.31
C GLN A 65 -19.84 8.00 9.98
N ALA A 66 -20.13 8.66 8.86
CA ALA A 66 -19.65 8.21 7.55
C ALA A 66 -18.12 8.26 7.43
N GLN A 67 -17.45 9.28 8.02
CA GLN A 67 -15.99 9.31 8.13
C GLN A 67 -15.46 8.11 8.92
N LEU A 68 -16.03 7.84 10.10
CA LEU A 68 -15.64 6.71 10.95
C LEU A 68 -15.83 5.36 10.24
N GLN A 69 -16.93 5.21 9.48
CA GLN A 69 -17.17 4.03 8.66
C GLN A 69 -16.15 3.86 7.55
N ALA A 70 -15.80 4.95 6.84
CA ALA A 70 -14.77 4.90 5.80
C ALA A 70 -13.39 4.52 6.37
N SER A 71 -13.01 5.14 7.49
CA SER A 71 -11.79 4.77 8.23
C SER A 71 -11.83 3.29 8.63
N TYR A 72 -12.93 2.82 9.21
CA TYR A 72 -13.08 1.40 9.55
C TYR A 72 -12.91 0.48 8.32
N LYS A 73 -13.54 0.76 7.17
CA LYS A 73 -13.38 -0.05 5.95
C LYS A 73 -11.95 -0.06 5.45
N LEU A 74 -11.26 1.09 5.52
CA LEU A 74 -9.87 1.22 5.09
C LEU A 74 -8.94 0.32 5.93
N PHE A 75 -9.15 0.25 7.26
CA PHE A 75 -8.24 -0.46 8.16
C PHE A 75 -8.60 -1.91 8.44
N SER A 76 -9.90 -2.23 8.47
CA SER A 76 -10.35 -3.61 8.64
C SER A 76 -10.25 -4.43 7.35
N GLY A 77 -10.14 -3.77 6.19
CA GLY A 77 -10.30 -4.42 4.89
C GLY A 77 -11.74 -4.93 4.65
N SER A 78 -12.68 -4.61 5.54
CA SER A 78 -14.07 -5.05 5.43
C SER A 78 -14.80 -4.31 4.32
N GLY A 79 -15.60 -5.04 3.55
CA GLY A 79 -16.56 -4.46 2.60
C GLY A 79 -17.75 -3.79 3.31
N SER A 80 -18.05 -4.21 4.53
CA SER A 80 -19.11 -3.66 5.39
C SER A 80 -18.54 -2.69 6.44
N ALA A 81 -19.34 -1.70 6.81
CA ALA A 81 -19.10 -0.86 7.98
C ALA A 81 -20.43 -0.58 8.66
N ALA A 82 -21.12 -1.64 9.04
CA ALA A 82 -22.35 -1.50 9.79
C ALA A 82 -22.06 -0.73 11.09
N ALA A 83 -23.01 0.09 11.54
CA ALA A 83 -22.83 0.92 12.74
C ALA A 83 -22.36 0.09 13.95
N ALA A 84 -22.89 -1.12 14.11
CA ALA A 84 -22.50 -2.05 15.17
C ALA A 84 -21.03 -2.50 15.06
N GLU A 85 -20.53 -2.80 13.86
CA GLU A 85 -19.14 -3.20 13.62
C GLU A 85 -18.17 -2.06 13.95
N VAL A 86 -18.52 -0.83 13.55
CA VAL A 86 -17.71 0.36 13.86
C VAL A 86 -17.69 0.64 15.35
N GLN A 87 -18.84 0.56 16.03
CA GLN A 87 -18.92 0.73 17.48
C GLN A 87 -18.13 -0.33 18.24
N GLU A 88 -18.20 -1.59 17.81
CA GLU A 88 -17.41 -2.67 18.37
C GLU A 88 -15.91 -2.42 18.16
N ALA A 89 -15.50 -2.04 16.95
CA ALA A 89 -14.12 -1.67 16.66
C ALA A 89 -13.64 -0.50 17.55
N GLN A 90 -14.47 0.53 17.74
CA GLN A 90 -14.15 1.63 18.65
C GLN A 90 -13.99 1.17 20.09
N SER A 91 -14.85 0.26 20.56
CA SER A 91 -14.74 -0.29 21.92
C SER A 91 -13.43 -1.07 22.13
N ARG A 92 -12.96 -1.79 21.11
CA ARG A 92 -11.71 -2.58 21.15
C ARG A 92 -10.46 -1.73 21.01
N HIS A 93 -10.50 -0.69 20.17
CA HIS A 93 -9.30 0.03 19.77
C HIS A 93 -9.18 1.42 20.40
N CYS A 94 -10.27 2.11 20.68
CA CYS A 94 -10.22 3.50 21.15
C CYS A 94 -10.01 3.63 22.66
N GLU A 95 -10.17 2.53 23.41
CA GLU A 95 -9.91 2.49 24.87
C GLU A 95 -10.70 3.59 25.63
N ASN A 96 -11.90 3.93 25.15
CA ASN A 96 -12.73 5.05 25.62
C ASN A 96 -12.08 6.45 25.54
N ARG A 97 -10.98 6.59 24.79
CA ARG A 97 -10.33 7.86 24.49
C ARG A 97 -10.67 8.27 23.07
N TYR A 98 -10.96 9.55 22.87
CA TYR A 98 -11.37 10.07 21.57
C TYR A 98 -10.72 11.42 21.26
N GLY A 99 -10.70 11.77 19.98
CA GLY A 99 -10.32 13.10 19.51
C GLY A 99 -8.85 13.41 19.75
N GLU A 100 -8.58 14.45 20.54
CA GLU A 100 -7.24 15.01 20.71
C GLU A 100 -6.23 13.99 21.24
N TYR A 101 -6.66 13.07 22.11
CA TYR A 101 -5.78 12.05 22.66
C TYR A 101 -5.07 11.24 21.57
N TRP A 102 -5.83 10.71 20.59
CA TRP A 102 -5.26 9.93 19.51
C TRP A 102 -4.59 10.78 18.44
N ARG A 103 -5.09 12.00 18.20
CA ARG A 103 -4.44 12.94 17.27
C ARG A 103 -3.04 13.35 17.75
N ASN A 104 -2.84 13.49 19.06
CA ASN A 104 -1.55 13.82 19.65
C ASN A 104 -0.54 12.66 19.57
N GLN A 105 -0.98 11.43 19.31
CA GLN A 105 -0.09 10.28 19.05
C GLN A 105 0.52 10.33 17.64
N ILE A 106 -0.04 11.12 16.72
CA ILE A 106 0.52 11.29 15.39
C ILE A 106 1.76 12.20 15.50
N SER A 107 2.93 11.60 15.33
CA SER A 107 4.22 12.25 15.53
C SER A 107 4.73 13.03 14.30
N SER A 108 4.37 12.62 13.08
CA SER A 108 4.79 13.31 11.85
C SER A 108 3.73 14.31 11.37
N GLY A 109 4.20 15.45 10.83
CA GLY A 109 3.32 16.48 10.27
C GLY A 109 2.56 15.96 9.05
N GLU A 110 3.21 15.13 8.25
CA GLU A 110 2.64 14.46 7.08
C GLU A 110 1.46 13.58 7.47
N ALA A 111 1.61 12.75 8.51
CA ALA A 111 0.56 11.87 9.00
C ALA A 111 -0.65 12.65 9.57
N ARG A 112 -0.42 13.81 10.21
CA ARG A 112 -1.53 14.68 10.67
C ARG A 112 -2.28 15.27 9.50
N THR A 113 -1.57 15.70 8.46
CA THR A 113 -2.19 16.20 7.23
C THR A 113 -3.02 15.10 6.58
N VAL A 114 -2.51 13.86 6.48
CA VAL A 114 -3.26 12.71 5.92
C VAL A 114 -4.60 12.51 6.64
N SER A 115 -4.58 12.46 7.98
CA SER A 115 -5.78 12.30 8.82
C SER A 115 -6.82 13.40 8.56
N ASN A 116 -6.38 14.67 8.54
CA ASN A 116 -7.27 15.80 8.34
C ASN A 116 -7.85 15.85 6.92
N GLU A 117 -7.03 15.59 5.90
CA GLU A 117 -7.44 15.67 4.50
C GLU A 117 -8.34 14.50 4.08
N GLY A 118 -8.12 13.30 4.63
CA GLY A 118 -9.03 12.16 4.42
C GLY A 118 -10.44 12.45 4.94
N ALA A 119 -10.55 13.04 6.13
CA ALA A 119 -11.84 13.46 6.70
C ALA A 119 -12.51 14.57 5.87
N ALA A 120 -11.72 15.55 5.38
CA ALA A 120 -12.21 16.63 4.55
C ALA A 120 -12.81 16.11 3.22
N VAL A 121 -12.14 15.16 2.55
CA VAL A 121 -12.64 14.63 1.28
C VAL A 121 -13.96 13.87 1.45
N ILE A 122 -14.11 13.06 2.50
CA ILE A 122 -15.38 12.36 2.76
C ILE A 122 -16.50 13.38 2.99
N SER A 123 -16.23 14.41 3.79
CA SER A 123 -17.21 15.48 4.06
C SER A 123 -17.62 16.20 2.77
N THR A 124 -16.65 16.58 1.94
CA THR A 124 -16.92 17.20 0.64
C THR A 124 -17.72 16.28 -0.27
N CYS A 125 -17.35 15.00 -0.36
CA CYS A 125 -18.05 14.03 -1.19
C CYS A 125 -19.50 13.83 -0.76
N LEU A 126 -19.77 13.72 0.55
CA LEU A 126 -21.13 13.63 1.08
C LEU A 126 -21.93 14.90 0.80
N SER A 127 -21.30 16.07 0.95
CA SER A 127 -21.94 17.33 0.59
C SER A 127 -22.27 17.40 -0.90
N MET A 128 -21.40 16.90 -1.77
CA MET A 128 -21.66 16.84 -3.22
C MET A 128 -22.76 15.82 -3.53
N ALA A 129 -22.78 14.68 -2.86
CA ALA A 129 -23.81 13.66 -3.05
C ALA A 129 -25.19 14.16 -2.62
N ALA A 130 -25.27 15.04 -1.61
CA ALA A 130 -26.50 15.75 -1.27
C ALA A 130 -27.00 16.64 -2.43
N ASP A 131 -26.08 17.21 -3.20
CA ASP A 131 -26.36 17.93 -4.45
C ASP A 131 -26.50 16.99 -5.67
N SER A 132 -26.61 15.68 -5.42
CA SER A 132 -26.68 14.61 -6.45
C SER A 132 -25.46 14.49 -7.36
N LEU A 133 -24.32 15.01 -6.93
CA LEU A 133 -23.03 14.91 -7.60
C LEU A 133 -22.19 13.82 -6.94
N HIS A 134 -21.78 12.84 -7.74
CA HIS A 134 -21.01 11.69 -7.28
C HIS A 134 -19.60 11.76 -7.89
N PRO A 135 -18.61 12.26 -7.13
CA PRO A 135 -17.23 12.29 -7.59
C PRO A 135 -16.61 10.89 -7.54
N THR A 136 -15.77 10.60 -8.52
CA THR A 136 -14.89 9.42 -8.56
C THR A 136 -13.49 9.86 -8.94
N LEU A 137 -12.48 9.25 -8.32
CA LEU A 137 -11.08 9.58 -8.53
C LEU A 137 -10.29 8.31 -8.82
N ASP A 138 -9.46 8.38 -9.85
CA ASP A 138 -8.43 7.41 -10.16
C ASP A 138 -7.06 8.08 -10.16
N ILE A 139 -6.07 7.40 -9.60
CA ILE A 139 -4.68 7.87 -9.50
C ILE A 139 -3.77 6.76 -9.99
N ALA A 140 -3.10 7.00 -11.11
CA ALA A 140 -2.19 6.07 -11.75
C ALA A 140 -0.77 6.64 -11.83
N ASN A 141 0.17 5.79 -12.27
CA ASN A 141 1.55 6.17 -12.58
C ASN A 141 2.23 6.96 -11.43
N GLU A 142 2.21 6.38 -10.23
CA GLU A 142 2.81 6.98 -9.02
C GLU A 142 2.30 8.39 -8.68
N GLY A 143 1.03 8.67 -8.98
CA GLY A 143 0.41 9.96 -8.73
C GLY A 143 0.52 10.96 -9.87
N ARG A 144 1.25 10.62 -10.95
CA ARG A 144 1.45 11.50 -12.11
C ARG A 144 0.23 11.59 -13.01
N GLU A 145 -0.64 10.60 -13.01
CA GLU A 145 -1.86 10.59 -13.80
C GLU A 145 -3.05 10.58 -12.85
N VAL A 146 -3.92 11.57 -12.99
CA VAL A 146 -5.10 11.73 -12.15
C VAL A 146 -6.31 11.91 -13.03
N THR A 147 -7.31 11.05 -12.86
CA THR A 147 -8.60 11.17 -13.54
C THR A 147 -9.68 11.41 -12.49
N MET A 148 -10.31 12.58 -12.55
CA MET A 148 -11.46 12.91 -11.71
C MET A 148 -12.70 12.95 -12.59
N ALA A 149 -13.75 12.24 -12.20
CA ALA A 149 -15.05 12.34 -12.83
C ALA A 149 -16.12 12.76 -11.83
N ILE A 150 -17.14 13.46 -12.32
CA ILE A 150 -18.33 13.81 -11.56
C ILE A 150 -19.51 13.29 -12.33
N GLN A 151 -20.29 12.42 -11.71
CA GLN A 151 -21.55 11.93 -12.28
C GLN A 151 -22.74 12.60 -11.59
N TYR A 152 -23.70 13.07 -12.38
CA TYR A 152 -24.91 13.66 -11.85
C TYR A 152 -26.04 12.63 -11.79
N LYS A 153 -26.56 12.32 -10.59
CA LYS A 153 -27.62 11.32 -10.37
C LYS A 153 -28.72 11.89 -9.47
N PRO A 154 -29.54 12.83 -9.97
CA PRO A 154 -30.58 13.44 -9.17
C PRO A 154 -31.72 12.46 -8.90
N THR A 155 -32.39 12.64 -7.76
CA THR A 155 -33.58 11.85 -7.41
C THR A 155 -34.80 12.29 -8.22
N ILE A 156 -34.80 13.54 -8.70
CA ILE A 156 -35.83 14.12 -9.56
C ILE A 156 -35.17 14.46 -10.90
N GLN A 157 -35.87 14.30 -12.03
CA GLN A 157 -35.33 14.70 -13.33
C GLN A 157 -35.15 16.22 -13.40
N SER A 158 -33.94 16.68 -13.08
CA SER A 158 -33.49 18.06 -13.21
C SER A 158 -32.15 18.09 -13.93
N GLU A 159 -31.72 19.28 -14.32
CA GLU A 159 -30.40 19.54 -14.88
C GLU A 159 -29.55 20.32 -13.86
N ILE A 160 -28.22 20.19 -13.95
CA ILE A 160 -27.30 20.98 -13.14
C ILE A 160 -26.24 21.63 -14.02
N GLN A 161 -25.99 22.92 -13.81
CA GLN A 161 -24.90 23.63 -14.47
C GLN A 161 -23.62 23.46 -13.65
N ILE A 162 -22.61 22.84 -14.25
CA ILE A 162 -21.22 22.89 -13.77
C ILE A 162 -20.60 24.16 -14.34
N THR A 163 -20.14 25.07 -13.48
CA THR A 163 -19.55 26.36 -13.89
C THR A 163 -18.03 26.29 -13.94
N LEU A 164 -17.42 25.53 -13.04
CA LEU A 164 -16.00 25.23 -13.03
C LEU A 164 -15.76 23.81 -12.56
N PHE A 165 -14.80 23.15 -13.20
CA PHE A 165 -14.29 21.88 -12.73
C PHE A 165 -12.83 21.73 -13.17
N GLY A 166 -11.95 21.47 -12.22
CA GLY A 166 -10.53 21.24 -12.49
C GLY A 166 -9.63 21.87 -11.43
N PRO A 167 -8.31 21.64 -11.54
CA PRO A 167 -7.34 22.29 -10.67
C PRO A 167 -7.11 23.75 -11.06
N MET A 168 -6.77 24.60 -10.11
CA MET A 168 -6.52 26.03 -10.40
C MET A 168 -5.15 26.27 -11.04
N ASP A 169 -4.19 25.38 -10.82
CA ASP A 169 -2.81 25.44 -11.28
C ASP A 169 -2.62 24.66 -12.59
N LEU A 170 -3.38 25.03 -13.63
CA LEU A 170 -3.32 24.37 -14.95
C LEU A 170 -2.00 24.58 -15.71
N GLU A 171 -1.20 25.58 -15.31
CA GLU A 171 0.16 25.76 -15.84
C GLU A 171 1.08 24.62 -15.41
N GLU A 172 0.90 24.11 -14.18
CA GLU A 172 1.66 22.98 -13.66
C GLU A 172 0.97 21.65 -14.03
N ASN A 173 -0.35 21.58 -13.90
CA ASN A 173 -1.15 20.38 -14.15
C ASN A 173 -1.79 20.42 -15.53
N LYS A 174 -1.23 19.63 -16.45
CA LYS A 174 -1.75 19.54 -17.82
C LYS A 174 -3.02 18.72 -17.83
N CYS A 175 -4.17 19.39 -17.88
CA CYS A 175 -5.47 18.73 -17.84
C CYS A 175 -6.20 18.76 -19.18
N SER A 176 -7.05 17.76 -19.38
CA SER A 176 -7.94 17.66 -20.52
C SER A 176 -9.30 17.14 -20.08
N VAL A 177 -10.35 17.56 -20.77
CA VAL A 177 -11.73 17.10 -20.56
C VAL A 177 -12.20 16.37 -21.81
N THR A 178 -12.87 15.24 -21.63
CA THR A 178 -13.54 14.56 -22.74
C THR A 178 -14.94 15.13 -22.90
N LYS A 179 -15.22 15.79 -24.02
CA LYS A 179 -16.58 16.26 -24.40
C LYS A 179 -17.08 15.48 -25.61
N GLN A 180 -18.36 15.63 -25.94
CA GLN A 180 -19.00 14.97 -27.10
C GLN A 180 -18.26 15.23 -28.44
N LYS A 181 -17.56 16.36 -28.55
CA LYS A 181 -16.80 16.77 -29.76
C LYS A 181 -15.33 16.34 -29.75
N GLY A 182 -14.91 15.54 -28.76
CA GLY A 182 -13.53 15.09 -28.58
C GLY A 182 -12.88 15.57 -27.28
N VAL A 183 -11.56 15.38 -27.19
CA VAL A 183 -10.76 15.76 -26.02
C VAL A 183 -10.29 17.21 -26.16
N ILE A 184 -10.60 18.03 -25.15
CA ILE A 184 -10.23 19.46 -25.09
C ILE A 184 -9.17 19.65 -24.01
N LYS A 185 -8.05 20.30 -24.34
CA LYS A 185 -7.07 20.74 -23.33
C LYS A 185 -7.62 21.92 -22.56
N LEU A 186 -7.45 21.91 -21.24
CA LEU A 186 -7.93 22.97 -20.37
C LEU A 186 -6.89 24.08 -20.27
N SER A 187 -7.32 25.32 -20.52
CA SER A 187 -6.54 26.53 -20.22
C SER A 187 -7.00 27.18 -18.92
N GLN A 188 -8.27 26.98 -18.55
CA GLN A 188 -8.88 27.43 -17.30
C GLN A 188 -9.94 26.42 -16.83
N PRO A 189 -10.24 26.31 -15.52
CA PRO A 189 -11.26 25.37 -15.02
C PRO A 189 -12.67 25.62 -15.56
N ALA A 190 -12.95 26.85 -16.00
CA ALA A 190 -14.22 27.24 -16.60
C ALA A 190 -14.43 26.65 -18.01
N ASP A 191 -13.37 26.20 -18.71
CA ASP A 191 -13.48 25.57 -20.03
C ASP A 191 -14.30 24.27 -19.99
N VAL A 192 -14.41 23.70 -18.79
CA VAL A 192 -15.18 22.49 -18.50
C VAL A 192 -16.68 22.78 -18.35
N SER A 193 -17.09 24.05 -18.24
CA SER A 193 -18.48 24.46 -18.05
C SER A 193 -19.44 23.77 -19.02
N GLN A 194 -20.46 23.12 -18.44
CA GLN A 194 -21.52 22.43 -19.16
C GLN A 194 -22.72 22.12 -18.25
N VAL A 195 -23.89 21.95 -18.86
CA VAL A 195 -25.06 21.39 -18.21
C VAL A 195 -24.94 19.87 -18.20
N LEU A 196 -25.18 19.25 -17.05
CA LEU A 196 -25.32 17.79 -16.92
C LEU A 196 -26.79 17.42 -16.77
N LYS A 197 -27.24 16.50 -17.61
CA LYS A 197 -28.52 15.81 -17.49
C LYS A 197 -28.41 14.62 -16.54
N PRO A 198 -29.53 14.06 -16.05
CA PRO A 198 -29.50 12.89 -15.21
C PRO A 198 -28.67 11.76 -15.84
N THR A 199 -27.80 11.16 -15.02
CA THR A 199 -26.83 10.10 -15.36
C THR A 199 -25.60 10.52 -16.18
N GLU A 200 -25.57 11.74 -16.73
CA GLU A 200 -24.41 12.26 -17.43
C GLU A 200 -23.24 12.47 -16.46
N SER A 201 -22.04 12.37 -17.02
CA SER A 201 -20.80 12.57 -16.29
C SER A 201 -19.87 13.51 -17.05
N ILE A 202 -18.98 14.11 -16.29
CA ILE A 202 -17.88 14.92 -16.79
C ILE A 202 -16.58 14.39 -16.22
N THR A 203 -15.57 14.24 -17.07
CA THR A 203 -14.30 13.61 -16.70
C THR A 203 -13.14 14.48 -17.13
N ILE A 204 -12.27 14.79 -16.18
CA ILE A 204 -11.02 15.49 -16.39
C ILE A 204 -9.88 14.52 -16.11
N SER A 205 -8.94 14.44 -17.05
CA SER A 205 -7.67 13.73 -16.89
C SER A 205 -6.52 14.72 -16.88
N CYS A 206 -5.70 14.66 -15.83
CA CYS A 206 -4.58 15.56 -15.58
C CYS A 206 -3.27 14.79 -15.47
N THR A 207 -2.20 15.35 -16.04
CA THR A 207 -0.83 14.92 -15.81
C THR A 207 -0.15 15.88 -14.83
N ARG A 208 0.37 15.34 -13.73
CA ARG A 208 1.04 16.06 -12.64
C ARG A 208 2.55 15.92 -12.76
N PRO A 209 3.32 17.03 -12.77
CA PRO A 209 4.76 16.98 -12.80
C PRO A 209 5.33 16.45 -11.47
N SER A 210 6.31 15.57 -11.58
CA SER A 210 7.05 15.03 -10.44
C SER A 210 8.35 15.80 -10.27
N HIS A 211 8.75 16.03 -9.02
CA HIS A 211 9.92 16.81 -8.66
C HIS A 211 10.79 16.00 -7.69
N PRO A 212 12.12 16.03 -7.85
CA PRO A 212 13.02 15.40 -6.90
C PRO A 212 12.84 15.96 -5.48
N SER A 213 12.87 15.09 -4.48
CA SER A 213 12.82 15.46 -3.07
C SER A 213 13.73 14.54 -2.26
N GLN A 214 14.39 15.05 -1.23
CA GLN A 214 15.12 14.21 -0.28
C GLN A 214 14.41 14.20 1.06
N GLN A 215 14.19 13.01 1.59
CA GLN A 215 13.63 12.81 2.92
C GLN A 215 14.49 11.77 3.64
N ASN A 216 15.04 12.14 4.81
CA ASN A 216 15.89 11.26 5.63
C ASN A 216 17.06 10.60 4.86
N GLY A 217 17.68 11.34 3.94
CA GLY A 217 18.81 10.85 3.13
C GLY A 217 18.44 9.90 1.99
N VAL A 218 17.15 9.66 1.75
CA VAL A 218 16.62 8.89 0.63
C VAL A 218 16.06 9.86 -0.42
N SER A 219 16.39 9.60 -1.69
CA SER A 219 15.88 10.38 -2.82
C SER A 219 14.51 9.85 -3.26
N TYR A 220 13.57 10.76 -3.42
CA TYR A 220 12.20 10.50 -3.89
C TYR A 220 11.91 11.36 -5.12
N ASN A 221 10.94 10.91 -5.91
CA ASN A 221 10.30 11.72 -6.92
C ASN A 221 8.86 11.96 -6.49
N CYS A 222 8.46 13.22 -6.36
CA CYS A 222 7.20 13.58 -5.73
C CYS A 222 6.34 14.49 -6.60
N THR A 223 5.05 14.21 -6.71
CA THR A 223 4.07 15.16 -7.27
C THR A 223 3.68 16.18 -6.22
N LYS A 224 3.43 17.44 -6.57
CA LYS A 224 2.84 18.42 -5.64
C LYS A 224 1.39 18.09 -5.36
N GLU A 225 0.89 18.46 -4.19
CA GLU A 225 -0.54 18.41 -3.88
C GLU A 225 -1.36 19.24 -4.87
N THR A 226 -2.54 18.77 -5.24
CA THR A 226 -3.40 19.42 -6.24
C THR A 226 -4.82 19.54 -5.71
N ILE A 227 -5.46 20.70 -5.85
CA ILE A 227 -6.84 20.91 -5.38
C ILE A 227 -7.77 21.02 -6.59
N PHE A 228 -8.70 20.07 -6.73
CA PHE A 228 -9.75 20.13 -7.73
C PHE A 228 -10.93 20.91 -7.18
N ASN A 229 -11.22 22.04 -7.81
CA ASN A 229 -12.40 22.83 -7.51
C ASN A 229 -13.56 22.42 -8.39
N ILE A 230 -14.75 22.45 -7.81
CA ILE A 230 -16.00 22.10 -8.44
C ILE A 230 -17.01 23.16 -8.02
N ALA A 231 -17.58 23.88 -8.97
CA ALA A 231 -18.66 24.78 -8.66
C ALA A 231 -19.84 24.59 -9.60
N THR A 232 -21.00 24.81 -9.00
CA THR A 232 -22.31 24.85 -9.64
C THR A 232 -22.86 26.25 -9.45
N SER A 233 -24.15 26.39 -9.14
CA SER A 233 -24.77 27.62 -8.65
C SER A 233 -24.54 27.85 -7.14
N GLY A 234 -24.05 26.84 -6.41
CA GLY A 234 -23.80 26.91 -4.97
C GLY A 234 -22.33 27.21 -4.60
N PRO A 235 -21.97 27.05 -3.31
CA PRO A 235 -20.59 27.21 -2.83
C PRO A 235 -19.63 26.28 -3.55
N VAL A 236 -18.42 26.77 -3.83
CA VAL A 236 -17.34 25.96 -4.42
C VAL A 236 -17.00 24.80 -3.48
N LYS A 237 -16.97 23.60 -4.03
CA LYS A 237 -16.51 22.37 -3.38
C LYS A 237 -15.09 22.08 -3.84
N ALA A 238 -14.25 21.58 -2.94
CA ALA A 238 -12.85 21.29 -3.22
C ALA A 238 -12.49 19.87 -2.80
N ILE A 239 -11.95 19.09 -3.72
CA ILE A 239 -11.37 17.77 -3.45
C ILE A 239 -9.86 17.90 -3.60
N LYS A 240 -9.13 17.64 -2.52
CA LYS A 240 -7.68 17.67 -2.52
C LYS A 240 -7.13 16.30 -2.93
N VAL A 241 -6.19 16.32 -3.87
CA VAL A 241 -5.43 15.17 -4.30
C VAL A 241 -4.02 15.23 -3.68
N PRO A 242 -3.63 14.22 -2.88
CA PRO A 242 -2.38 14.21 -2.13
C PRO A 242 -1.12 14.38 -2.98
N ARG A 243 -0.08 14.94 -2.35
CA ARG A 243 1.31 14.70 -2.74
C ARG A 243 1.59 13.20 -2.73
N VAL A 244 2.09 12.64 -3.83
CA VAL A 244 2.57 11.25 -3.89
C VAL A 244 4.07 11.27 -4.08
N CYS A 245 4.79 10.44 -3.32
CA CYS A 245 6.24 10.28 -3.44
C CYS A 245 6.55 8.81 -3.71
N SER A 246 7.34 8.57 -4.75
CA SER A 246 7.97 7.27 -5.00
C SER A 246 9.46 7.36 -4.70
N GLU A 247 10.02 6.37 -4.03
CA GLU A 247 11.47 6.27 -3.84
C GLU A 247 12.10 6.20 -5.22
N THR A 248 12.99 7.14 -5.54
CA THR A 248 13.74 7.06 -6.79
C THR A 248 14.71 5.90 -6.58
N ILE A 249 14.43 4.75 -7.21
CA ILE A 249 15.37 3.63 -7.23
C ILE A 249 16.59 4.11 -7.99
N GLN A 250 17.54 4.72 -7.28
CA GLN A 250 18.89 4.82 -7.76
C GLN A 250 19.45 3.40 -7.74
N GLU A 251 20.07 2.99 -8.84
CA GLU A 251 20.81 1.72 -9.02
C GLU A 251 21.66 1.34 -7.77
N SER A 252 22.04 2.34 -6.96
CA SER A 252 22.74 2.16 -5.68
C SER A 252 22.12 1.21 -4.64
N ARG A 253 20.82 0.89 -4.58
CA ARG A 253 20.31 0.01 -3.50
C ARG A 253 20.55 -1.46 -3.81
N ALA A 254 20.35 -1.88 -5.06
CA ALA A 254 20.75 -3.19 -5.53
C ALA A 254 22.27 -3.32 -5.52
N ASP A 255 23.00 -2.30 -6.01
CA ASP A 255 24.46 -2.30 -6.01
C ASP A 255 25.07 -2.25 -4.60
N LYS A 256 24.45 -1.55 -3.64
CA LYS A 256 24.88 -1.56 -2.23
C LYS A 256 24.60 -2.89 -1.57
N ILE A 257 23.50 -3.56 -1.92
CA ILE A 257 23.19 -4.91 -1.44
C ILE A 257 24.20 -5.89 -2.06
N GLU A 258 24.46 -5.81 -3.37
CA GLU A 258 25.43 -6.65 -4.06
C GLU A 258 26.85 -6.45 -3.53
N ASN A 259 27.28 -5.20 -3.36
CA ASN A 259 28.58 -4.89 -2.72
C ASN A 259 28.64 -5.39 -1.27
N ARG A 260 27.56 -5.25 -0.48
CA ARG A 260 27.53 -5.82 0.87
C ARG A 260 27.61 -7.34 0.87
N VAL A 261 26.93 -8.00 -0.05
CA VAL A 261 26.98 -9.46 -0.22
C VAL A 261 28.38 -9.90 -0.62
N GLN A 262 29.05 -9.19 -1.54
CA GLN A 262 30.43 -9.48 -1.93
C GLN A 262 31.41 -9.25 -0.77
N VAL A 263 31.29 -8.14 -0.04
CA VAL A 263 32.14 -7.85 1.13
C VAL A 263 31.94 -8.87 2.25
N LEU A 264 30.69 -9.26 2.54
CA LEU A 264 30.39 -10.33 3.50
C LEU A 264 30.96 -11.67 3.04
N GLY A 265 30.86 -12.00 1.75
CA GLY A 265 31.47 -13.20 1.17
C GLY A 265 32.98 -13.23 1.34
N ALA A 266 33.66 -12.10 1.08
CA ALA A 266 35.12 -11.97 1.27
C ALA A 266 35.51 -12.06 2.76
N GLN A 267 34.74 -11.45 3.66
CA GLN A 267 34.96 -11.54 5.10
C GLN A 267 34.76 -12.96 5.62
N MET A 268 33.74 -13.67 5.16
CA MET A 268 33.51 -15.08 5.50
C MET A 268 34.66 -15.97 5.01
N ALA A 269 35.16 -15.77 3.78
CA ALA A 269 36.31 -16.50 3.27
C ALA A 269 37.58 -16.25 4.10
N THR A 270 37.80 -14.99 4.52
CA THR A 270 38.93 -14.61 5.37
C THR A 270 38.81 -15.21 6.78
N LEU A 271 37.62 -15.16 7.38
CA LEU A 271 37.34 -15.81 8.67
C LEU A 271 37.54 -17.33 8.59
N GLN A 272 37.13 -17.96 7.49
CA GLN A 272 37.31 -19.39 7.27
C GLN A 272 38.79 -19.77 7.12
N ALA A 273 39.58 -18.93 6.43
CA ALA A 273 41.03 -19.11 6.33
C ALA A 273 41.73 -18.91 7.69
N SER A 274 41.33 -17.89 8.45
CA SER A 274 41.86 -17.63 9.80
C SER A 274 41.48 -18.73 10.79
N LEU A 275 40.27 -19.29 10.71
CA LEU A 275 39.84 -20.46 11.50
C LEU A 275 40.67 -21.70 11.19
N LYS A 276 40.96 -21.97 9.90
CA LYS A 276 41.87 -23.05 9.50
C LYS A 276 43.28 -22.86 10.07
N ALA A 277 43.79 -21.62 10.03
CA ALA A 277 45.12 -21.29 10.54
C ALA A 277 45.21 -21.35 12.08
N LEU A 278 44.18 -20.90 12.80
CA LEU A 278 44.15 -20.88 14.27
C LEU A 278 43.87 -22.23 14.91
N ALA A 279 43.06 -23.08 14.27
CA ALA A 279 42.63 -24.34 14.88
C ALA A 279 43.48 -25.56 14.46
N GLY A 280 44.48 -25.39 13.60
CA GLY A 280 45.15 -26.52 12.94
C GLY A 280 44.14 -27.39 12.17
N VAL A 281 43.01 -26.79 11.79
CA VAL A 281 41.86 -27.52 11.26
C VAL A 281 42.04 -27.69 9.75
N THR A 282 42.27 -28.92 9.33
CA THR A 282 42.32 -29.29 7.93
C THR A 282 40.89 -29.48 7.41
N ALA A 283 40.64 -29.11 6.16
CA ALA A 283 39.33 -29.32 5.53
C ALA A 283 39.47 -30.36 4.43
N ILE A 284 38.82 -31.50 4.61
CA ILE A 284 38.75 -32.56 3.61
C ILE A 284 37.44 -32.39 2.83
N GLN A 285 37.54 -32.35 1.50
CA GLN A 285 36.39 -32.14 0.62
C GLN A 285 36.19 -33.35 -0.28
N ASN A 286 34.94 -33.72 -0.49
CA ASN A 286 34.56 -34.75 -1.44
C ASN A 286 33.38 -34.27 -2.30
N GLU A 287 33.42 -34.58 -3.59
CA GLU A 287 32.35 -34.29 -4.52
C GLU A 287 31.73 -35.57 -5.06
N CYS A 288 30.43 -35.52 -5.27
CA CYS A 288 29.63 -36.72 -5.48
C CYS A 288 28.46 -36.42 -6.43
N GLY A 289 28.20 -37.39 -7.30
CA GLY A 289 27.03 -37.42 -8.17
C GLY A 289 25.91 -38.27 -7.58
N ARG A 290 24.83 -38.42 -8.35
CA ARG A 290 23.72 -39.31 -7.97
C ARG A 290 24.15 -40.76 -7.88
N ASN A 291 23.69 -41.45 -6.85
CA ASN A 291 23.78 -42.90 -6.72
C ASN A 291 22.64 -43.58 -7.50
N ALA A 292 22.64 -44.91 -7.54
CA ALA A 292 21.64 -45.72 -8.22
C ALA A 292 20.20 -45.49 -7.71
N ASP A 293 20.05 -45.03 -6.46
CA ASP A 293 18.76 -44.75 -5.82
C ASP A 293 18.27 -43.31 -6.03
N ASN A 294 18.88 -42.58 -6.97
CA ASN A 294 18.55 -41.21 -7.33
C ASN A 294 18.72 -40.19 -6.17
N GLN A 295 19.54 -40.54 -5.18
CA GLN A 295 19.96 -39.68 -4.08
C GLN A 295 21.43 -39.29 -4.26
N ILE A 296 21.88 -38.24 -3.56
CA ILE A 296 23.31 -37.97 -3.43
C ILE A 296 23.68 -38.23 -1.98
N ASN A 297 24.45 -39.29 -1.75
CA ASN A 297 25.04 -39.62 -0.45
C ASN A 297 26.54 -39.39 -0.53
N CYS A 298 27.06 -38.55 0.37
CA CYS A 298 28.41 -38.05 0.25
C CYS A 298 29.03 -37.81 1.61
N ASN A 299 30.19 -38.41 1.81
CA ASN A 299 30.92 -38.36 3.04
C ASN A 299 32.31 -37.74 2.83
N ALA A 300 32.76 -37.00 3.84
CA ALA A 300 34.14 -36.57 3.98
C ALA A 300 34.70 -37.09 5.30
N LYS A 301 35.87 -37.71 5.23
CA LYS A 301 36.54 -38.35 6.36
C LYS A 301 37.86 -37.65 6.66
N CYS A 302 38.16 -37.46 7.94
CA CYS A 302 39.47 -37.00 8.39
C CYS A 302 40.50 -38.14 8.39
N SER A 303 41.79 -37.81 8.45
CA SER A 303 42.82 -38.84 8.65
C SER A 303 42.67 -39.52 10.02
N ASP A 304 43.28 -40.70 10.20
CA ASP A 304 43.10 -41.50 11.42
C ASP A 304 43.60 -40.80 12.70
N ASN A 305 44.50 -39.82 12.57
CA ASN A 305 45.06 -39.01 13.66
C ASN A 305 44.25 -37.73 13.96
N GLU A 306 43.17 -37.51 13.23
CA GLU A 306 42.30 -36.34 13.35
C GLU A 306 40.88 -36.76 13.76
N ARG A 307 40.06 -35.80 14.19
CA ARG A 307 38.63 -35.98 14.42
C ARG A 307 37.82 -34.93 13.67
N VAL A 308 36.69 -35.35 13.12
CA VAL A 308 35.71 -34.42 12.55
C VAL A 308 35.11 -33.61 13.70
N VAL A 309 35.30 -32.31 13.67
CA VAL A 309 34.70 -31.39 14.66
C VAL A 309 33.47 -30.68 14.13
N SER A 310 33.34 -30.58 12.81
CA SER A 310 32.20 -29.98 12.12
C SER A 310 32.24 -30.35 10.63
N GLY A 311 31.21 -30.00 9.87
CA GLY A 311 31.22 -30.12 8.42
C GLY A 311 30.17 -29.28 7.73
N MET A 312 30.18 -29.32 6.40
CA MET A 312 29.30 -28.52 5.55
C MET A 312 28.85 -29.33 4.32
N CYS A 313 27.62 -29.07 3.89
CA CYS A 313 27.02 -29.65 2.69
C CYS A 313 26.68 -28.51 1.72
N THR A 314 27.15 -28.57 0.47
CA THR A 314 26.86 -27.57 -0.56
C THR A 314 26.29 -28.24 -1.81
N VAL A 315 25.20 -27.68 -2.36
CA VAL A 315 24.71 -28.06 -3.69
C VAL A 315 25.57 -27.37 -4.74
N LEU A 316 26.21 -28.15 -5.62
CA LEU A 316 27.01 -27.61 -6.72
C LEU A 316 26.20 -27.46 -8.01
N GLN A 317 25.24 -28.35 -8.24
CA GLN A 317 24.40 -28.33 -9.44
C GLN A 317 23.01 -28.92 -9.18
N GLY A 318 21.98 -28.28 -9.75
CA GLY A 318 20.57 -28.60 -9.54
C GLY A 318 19.94 -27.84 -8.38
N GLY A 319 18.63 -28.03 -8.16
CA GLY A 319 17.88 -27.49 -7.03
C GLY A 319 17.38 -28.60 -6.11
N GLY A 320 17.37 -28.40 -4.80
CA GLY A 320 16.91 -29.44 -3.87
C GLY A 320 17.19 -29.10 -2.42
N ASN A 321 16.60 -29.90 -1.53
CA ASN A 321 16.72 -29.74 -0.09
C ASN A 321 17.70 -30.77 0.49
N ILE A 322 18.53 -30.34 1.44
CA ILE A 322 19.34 -31.22 2.27
C ILE A 322 18.39 -31.93 3.24
N GLN A 323 18.40 -33.27 3.23
CA GLN A 323 17.51 -34.06 4.08
C GLN A 323 18.18 -34.53 5.37
N ASN A 324 19.50 -34.71 5.37
CA ASN A 324 20.22 -35.14 6.57
C ASN A 324 21.67 -34.62 6.56
N PHE A 325 22.11 -34.08 7.70
CA PHE A 325 23.48 -33.67 7.96
C PHE A 325 23.89 -34.14 9.36
N GLY A 326 25.11 -34.65 9.49
CA GLY A 326 25.59 -34.97 10.81
C GLY A 326 26.95 -35.63 10.83
N LEU A 327 27.59 -35.50 11.99
CA LEU A 327 28.72 -36.30 12.38
C LEU A 327 28.24 -37.73 12.61
N SER A 328 28.84 -38.71 11.93
CA SER A 328 28.68 -40.11 12.28
C SER A 328 29.66 -40.44 13.42
N PRO A 329 29.17 -40.70 14.65
CA PRO A 329 30.04 -40.92 15.81
C PRO A 329 30.89 -42.18 15.68
N SER A 330 30.46 -43.15 14.87
CA SER A 330 31.12 -44.43 14.68
C SER A 330 32.18 -44.42 13.58
N THR A 331 32.07 -43.53 12.58
CA THR A 331 32.96 -43.55 11.41
C THR A 331 33.92 -42.38 11.31
N ASN A 332 33.82 -41.38 12.20
CA ASN A 332 34.62 -40.14 12.13
C ASN A 332 34.46 -39.45 10.76
N GLU A 333 33.21 -39.39 10.30
CA GLU A 333 32.84 -38.88 8.98
C GLU A 333 31.73 -37.83 9.12
N TRP A 334 31.78 -36.83 8.24
CA TRP A 334 30.65 -35.93 8.02
C TRP A 334 29.83 -36.41 6.84
N HIS A 335 28.54 -36.65 7.04
CA HIS A 335 27.63 -37.14 6.00
C HIS A 335 26.66 -36.06 5.54
N CYS A 336 26.46 -36.00 4.23
CA CYS A 336 25.46 -35.17 3.58
C CYS A 336 24.57 -36.03 2.69
N LEU A 337 23.26 -35.89 2.86
CA LEU A 337 22.26 -36.51 1.99
C LEU A 337 21.41 -35.42 1.31
N TRP A 338 21.41 -35.43 -0.01
CA TRP A 338 20.53 -34.57 -0.82
C TRP A 338 19.46 -35.39 -1.54
N SER A 339 18.28 -34.78 -1.66
CA SER A 339 17.11 -35.33 -2.34
C SER A 339 16.56 -34.35 -3.38
N GLY A 340 15.68 -34.84 -4.26
CA GLY A 340 15.00 -34.01 -5.25
C GLY A 340 15.80 -33.84 -6.54
N ASN A 341 15.96 -32.61 -7.04
CA ASN A 341 16.58 -32.31 -8.34
C ASN A 341 18.08 -31.99 -8.26
N THR A 342 18.73 -32.20 -7.10
CA THR A 342 20.19 -32.05 -6.96
C THR A 342 20.90 -33.10 -7.81
N THR A 343 21.83 -32.71 -8.67
CA THR A 343 22.60 -33.63 -9.53
C THR A 343 24.06 -33.75 -9.11
N ARG A 344 24.58 -32.75 -8.38
CA ARG A 344 25.94 -32.76 -7.83
C ARG A 344 25.99 -32.04 -6.49
N GLY A 345 26.64 -32.66 -5.51
CA GLY A 345 26.85 -32.11 -4.17
C GLY A 345 28.33 -32.10 -3.79
N ARG A 346 28.66 -31.30 -2.77
CA ARG A 346 29.97 -31.27 -2.11
C ARG A 346 29.80 -31.42 -0.61
N THR A 347 30.56 -32.34 -0.04
CA THR A 347 30.69 -32.51 1.41
C THR A 347 32.06 -32.04 1.87
N VAL A 348 32.10 -31.28 2.97
CA VAL A 348 33.33 -30.84 3.61
C VAL A 348 33.32 -31.29 5.06
N ALA A 349 34.37 -32.00 5.49
CA ALA A 349 34.65 -32.26 6.89
C ALA A 349 35.73 -31.30 7.38
N PHE A 350 35.51 -30.69 8.54
CA PHE A 350 36.50 -29.91 9.26
C PHE A 350 37.12 -30.80 10.33
N CYS A 351 38.40 -31.06 10.17
CA CYS A 351 39.18 -32.02 10.93
C CYS A 351 40.09 -31.28 11.90
N ALA A 352 40.08 -31.63 13.18
CA ALA A 352 41.04 -31.16 14.16
C ALA A 352 41.97 -32.30 14.59
N PRO A 353 43.21 -32.02 15.01
CA PRO A 353 44.03 -32.99 15.72
C PRO A 353 43.25 -33.57 16.92
N ARG A 354 43.44 -34.86 17.20
CA ARG A 354 42.81 -35.51 18.36
C ARG A 354 43.30 -34.96 19.69
#